data_AF-A0AAV9HUE2-F1
#
_entry.id   AF-A0AAV9HUE2-F1
#
_cell.length_a   1.000
_cell.length_b   1.000
_cell.length_c   1.000
_cell.angle_alpha   90.00
_cell.angle_beta   90.00
_cell.angle_gamma   90.00
#
_symmetry.space_group_name_H-M   'P 1'
#
loop_
_entity.id
_entity.type
_entity.pdbx_description
1 polymer ?
#
loop_
_entity_poly.entity_id
_entity_poly.type
_entity_poly.pdbx_seq_one_letter_code
_entity_poly.pdbx_strand_id
1 'polypeptide(L)'
;MINRKAIAAFLAGAAVTTAQCSIPPGTLPTNIGYNFRAQVQNASRPEVHNKYLNFLEAGGGDKHLFIGPVGTPTYDLTLVDGVIHQQASGVRAVIGGEFSEIDHTTKLFTTGRSDPAAQFQPTYACNPDTGLLQIELRLVRWVGHPDGGFICVRHSFDGSHEFRYDPPGNTLIDPARECIRVTLVVIPTGTAPTTLSTVVTSTTASSSTSVAVISSASTSVSVTSTSAAPTSTSSSLPYTDQTANGWRYIGCAPEERWATDGAFRTLSGATTSSDTMTNEACLAFCAAGGFAYGGTEWSRECWCGNSYASTRQPATTLASLAKCNYRCTGNSGQFCGGDSWLSLYAKCPTGGPCQNAVFS
;
A
#
# COMPACT_ATOMS: atom_id res chain seq x y z
N MET A 1 -13.23 55.13 3.58
CA MET A 1 -14.41 54.46 4.16
C MET A 1 -14.93 53.45 3.14
N ILE A 2 -14.78 52.16 3.41
CA ILE A 2 -15.80 51.10 3.27
C ILE A 2 -15.08 49.78 3.61
N ASN A 3 -15.56 49.22 4.71
CA ASN A 3 -15.09 48.04 5.41
C ASN A 3 -15.85 46.85 4.84
N ARG A 4 -15.17 45.80 4.35
CA ARG A 4 -15.80 44.49 4.10
C ARG A 4 -14.95 43.40 4.72
N LYS A 5 -15.33 43.07 5.96
CA LYS A 5 -14.94 41.88 6.71
C LYS A 5 -15.15 40.65 5.82
N ALA A 6 -14.08 39.92 5.55
CA ALA A 6 -14.18 38.57 5.00
C ALA A 6 -14.69 37.63 6.11
N ILE A 7 -15.78 36.95 5.80
CA ILE A 7 -16.48 36.00 6.67
C ILE A 7 -15.58 34.77 6.82
N ALA A 8 -15.13 34.50 8.03
CA ALA A 8 -14.52 33.22 8.39
C ALA A 8 -15.62 32.14 8.37
N ALA A 9 -15.63 31.33 7.33
CA ALA A 9 -16.43 30.11 7.30
C ALA A 9 -15.77 29.09 8.24
N PHE A 10 -16.28 29.00 9.47
CA PHE A 10 -16.06 27.83 10.32
C PHE A 10 -16.76 26.65 9.66
N LEU A 11 -16.00 25.87 8.88
CA LEU A 11 -16.38 24.50 8.58
C LEU A 11 -16.31 23.73 9.90
N ALA A 12 -17.46 23.57 10.54
CA ALA A 12 -17.64 22.55 11.56
C ALA A 12 -17.45 21.20 10.86
N GLY A 13 -16.20 20.73 10.83
CA GLY A 13 -15.92 19.34 10.50
C GLY A 13 -16.72 18.49 11.47
N ALA A 14 -17.63 17.68 10.95
CA ALA A 14 -18.26 16.64 11.73
C ALA A 14 -17.12 15.76 12.27
N ALA A 15 -16.81 15.90 13.55
CA ALA A 15 -15.99 14.92 14.24
C ALA A 15 -16.81 13.63 14.19
N VAL A 16 -16.49 12.76 13.24
CA VAL A 16 -16.93 11.38 13.27
C VAL A 16 -16.30 10.83 14.54
N THR A 17 -17.07 10.84 15.64
CA THR A 17 -16.72 10.11 16.84
C THR A 17 -16.79 8.65 16.45
N THR A 18 -15.67 8.09 15.97
CA THR A 18 -15.56 6.65 15.79
C THR A 18 -15.87 6.04 17.14
N ALA A 19 -16.88 5.16 17.17
CA ALA A 19 -17.24 4.45 18.39
C ALA A 19 -15.99 3.70 18.84
N GLN A 20 -15.39 4.13 19.95
CA GLN A 20 -14.20 3.46 20.47
C GLN A 20 -14.61 2.09 20.96
N CYS A 21 -13.91 1.05 20.47
CA CYS A 21 -14.07 -0.31 20.94
C CYS A 21 -13.88 -0.40 22.47
N SER A 22 -14.50 -1.40 23.09
CA SER A 22 -14.16 -1.75 24.46
C SER A 22 -12.87 -2.57 24.47
N ILE A 23 -11.83 -2.07 25.15
CA ILE A 23 -10.54 -2.76 25.29
C ILE A 23 -10.67 -3.82 26.39
N PRO A 24 -10.45 -5.12 26.08
CA PRO A 24 -10.49 -6.17 27.09
C PRO A 24 -9.41 -5.95 28.17
N PRO A 25 -9.72 -6.21 29.47
CA PRO A 25 -8.71 -6.15 30.51
C PRO A 25 -7.69 -7.29 30.37
N GLY A 26 -6.44 -7.02 30.74
CA GLY A 26 -5.36 -8.00 30.75
C GLY A 26 -4.26 -7.72 29.72
N THR A 27 -3.19 -8.51 29.79
CA THR A 27 -2.04 -8.42 28.88
C THR A 27 -2.10 -9.54 27.86
N LEU A 28 -1.76 -9.23 26.61
CA LEU A 28 -1.59 -10.26 25.60
C LEU A 28 -0.25 -11.00 25.80
N PRO A 29 -0.15 -12.28 25.42
CA PRO A 29 1.11 -13.00 25.40
C PRO A 29 2.14 -12.32 24.49
N THR A 30 3.41 -12.50 24.80
CA THR A 30 4.53 -12.04 23.96
C THR A 30 4.75 -12.90 22.71
N ASN A 31 3.97 -13.97 22.55
CA ASN A 31 4.00 -14.87 21.40
C ASN A 31 2.74 -14.71 20.56
N ILE A 32 2.92 -14.59 19.23
CA ILE A 32 1.85 -14.68 18.23
C ILE A 32 2.19 -15.86 17.33
N GLY A 33 1.47 -16.96 17.54
CA GLY A 33 1.76 -18.26 16.91
C GLY A 33 1.18 -18.46 15.51
N TYR A 34 0.45 -17.47 14.97
CA TYR A 34 -0.02 -17.47 13.59
C TYR A 34 0.75 -16.45 12.76
N ASN A 35 0.80 -16.68 11.45
CA ASN A 35 1.43 -15.76 10.53
C ASN A 35 0.62 -14.47 10.43
N PHE A 36 1.31 -13.34 10.41
CA PHE A 36 0.73 -12.04 10.18
C PHE A 36 1.59 -11.21 9.24
N ARG A 37 1.02 -10.08 8.84
CA ARG A 37 1.75 -8.94 8.30
C ARG A 37 1.49 -7.73 9.19
N ALA A 38 2.47 -6.84 9.30
CA ALA A 38 2.29 -5.62 10.06
C ALA A 38 1.71 -4.51 9.18
N GLN A 39 0.59 -3.92 9.57
CA GLN A 39 0.08 -2.67 9.01
C GLN A 39 0.57 -1.50 9.85
N VAL A 40 0.92 -0.40 9.20
CA VAL A 40 1.35 0.85 9.80
C VAL A 40 0.16 1.77 9.92
N GLN A 41 -0.08 2.33 11.11
CA GLN A 41 -1.16 3.27 11.33
C GLN A 41 -0.68 4.57 11.96
N ASN A 42 -1.13 5.69 11.39
CA ASN A 42 -1.15 7.01 11.98
C ASN A 42 -2.23 7.81 11.25
N ALA A 43 -3.45 7.86 11.80
CA ALA A 43 -4.60 8.49 11.14
C ALA A 43 -4.39 9.98 10.81
N SER A 44 -3.49 10.66 11.52
CA SER A 44 -3.12 12.05 11.26
C SER A 44 -2.13 12.22 10.11
N ARG A 45 -1.56 11.13 9.57
CA ARG A 45 -0.51 11.10 8.54
C ARG A 45 -0.89 10.15 7.40
N PRO A 46 -1.79 10.57 6.49
CA PRO A 46 -2.31 9.72 5.42
C PRO A 46 -1.24 9.10 4.50
N GLU A 47 -0.07 9.73 4.38
CA GLU A 47 1.06 9.25 3.58
C GLU A 47 1.62 7.91 4.07
N VAL A 48 1.55 7.64 5.38
CA VAL A 48 2.04 6.40 5.99
C VAL A 48 0.93 5.52 6.58
N HIS A 49 -0.26 6.09 6.76
CA HIS A 49 -1.40 5.38 7.31
C HIS A 49 -1.90 4.25 6.41
N ASN A 50 -2.23 3.11 7.02
CA ASN A 50 -2.75 1.91 6.36
C ASN A 50 -1.81 1.34 5.29
N LYS A 51 -0.53 1.71 5.32
CA LYS A 51 0.54 1.04 4.58
C LYS A 51 0.97 -0.23 5.31
N TYR A 52 1.71 -1.09 4.64
CA TYR A 52 2.15 -2.36 5.23
C TYR A 52 3.67 -2.42 5.29
N LEU A 53 4.17 -3.14 6.29
CA LEU A 53 5.58 -3.47 6.43
C LEU A 53 6.02 -4.38 5.27
N ASN A 54 7.05 -3.95 4.60
CA ASN A 54 7.75 -4.64 3.54
C ASN A 54 9.23 -4.76 3.92
N PHE A 55 9.89 -5.78 3.37
CA PHE A 55 11.31 -6.03 3.56
C PHE A 55 12.09 -5.78 2.28
N LEU A 56 13.17 -5.01 2.38
CA LEU A 56 14.11 -4.79 1.29
C LEU A 56 15.44 -5.45 1.64
N GLU A 57 15.94 -6.34 0.78
CA GLU A 57 17.23 -6.99 0.96
C GLU A 57 18.36 -5.95 1.00
N ALA A 58 19.22 -6.02 2.02
CA ALA A 58 20.29 -5.05 2.27
C ALA A 58 21.71 -5.65 2.11
N GLY A 59 21.80 -6.93 1.71
CA GLY A 59 23.05 -7.68 1.66
C GLY A 59 23.42 -8.31 3.00
N GLY A 60 24.32 -9.29 3.00
CA GLY A 60 24.78 -9.96 4.23
C GLY A 60 23.69 -10.75 4.98
N GLY A 61 22.56 -11.04 4.32
CA GLY A 61 21.39 -11.68 4.93
C GLY A 61 20.48 -10.73 5.72
N ASP A 62 20.77 -9.43 5.70
CA ASP A 62 19.95 -8.42 6.37
C ASP A 62 18.81 -7.95 5.47
N LYS A 63 17.70 -7.58 6.11
CA LYS A 63 16.59 -6.93 5.42
C LYS A 63 16.23 -5.66 6.13
N HIS A 64 16.24 -4.57 5.39
CA HIS A 64 15.74 -3.28 5.83
C HIS A 64 14.22 -3.29 5.85
N LEU A 65 13.66 -2.57 6.82
CA LEU A 65 12.22 -2.46 7.01
C LEU A 65 11.78 -1.17 6.35
N PHE A 66 10.82 -1.28 5.44
CA PHE A 66 10.19 -0.17 4.74
C PHE A 66 8.68 -0.30 4.78
N ILE A 67 7.98 0.82 4.63
CA ILE A 67 6.54 0.76 4.31
C ILE A 67 6.36 0.60 2.80
N GLY A 68 5.37 -0.20 2.41
CA GLY A 68 4.99 -0.37 1.02
C GLY A 68 4.66 0.97 0.34
N PRO A 69 4.98 1.13 -0.95
CA PRO A 69 5.22 0.05 -1.91
C PRO A 69 6.65 -0.53 -1.93
N VAL A 70 7.63 0.09 -1.28
CA VAL A 70 9.04 -0.33 -1.35
C VAL A 70 9.30 -1.65 -0.64
N GLY A 71 10.12 -2.50 -1.24
CA GLY A 71 10.46 -3.82 -0.71
C GLY A 71 9.39 -4.87 -0.95
N THR A 72 9.71 -6.11 -0.61
CA THR A 72 8.84 -7.28 -0.71
C THR A 72 7.80 -7.28 0.40
N PRO A 73 6.49 -7.42 0.08
CA PRO A 73 5.46 -7.56 1.08
C PRO A 73 5.71 -8.72 2.04
N THR A 74 5.52 -8.48 3.33
CA THR A 74 5.60 -9.53 4.36
C THR A 74 4.23 -10.18 4.56
N TYR A 75 4.21 -11.50 4.68
CA TYR A 75 3.00 -12.28 4.99
C TYR A 75 3.26 -13.43 5.97
N ASP A 76 4.49 -13.59 6.44
CA ASP A 76 4.96 -14.73 7.23
C ASP A 76 5.66 -14.27 8.50
N LEU A 77 5.24 -13.12 9.04
CA LEU A 77 5.78 -12.63 10.30
C LEU A 77 5.17 -13.40 11.45
N THR A 78 5.99 -13.71 12.45
CA THR A 78 5.55 -14.18 13.76
C THR A 78 6.17 -13.35 14.87
N LEU A 79 5.59 -13.46 16.07
CA LEU A 79 6.15 -12.84 17.25
C LEU A 79 6.59 -13.96 18.20
N VAL A 80 7.88 -13.99 18.52
CA VAL A 80 8.48 -14.99 19.42
C VAL A 80 9.21 -14.26 20.53
N ASP A 81 8.78 -14.50 21.76
CA ASP A 81 9.24 -13.84 22.99
C ASP A 81 9.30 -12.32 22.82
N GLY A 82 8.30 -11.76 22.16
CA GLY A 82 8.13 -10.34 21.87
C GLY A 82 9.06 -9.78 20.80
N VAL A 83 9.75 -10.61 20.03
CA VAL A 83 10.57 -10.19 18.88
C VAL A 83 9.87 -10.59 17.59
N ILE A 84 9.84 -9.69 16.60
CA ILE A 84 9.27 -9.99 15.28
C ILE A 84 10.27 -10.84 14.50
N HIS A 85 9.83 -11.98 13.98
CA HIS A 85 10.60 -12.87 13.11
C HIS A 85 9.95 -12.98 11.74
N GLN A 86 10.75 -13.13 10.69
CA GLN A 86 10.29 -13.65 9.40
C GLN A 86 10.72 -15.12 9.28
N GLN A 87 9.74 -16.01 9.20
CA GLN A 87 9.99 -17.45 9.24
C GLN A 87 10.79 -17.92 8.03
N ALA A 88 10.46 -17.46 6.82
CA ALA A 88 11.08 -17.97 5.60
C ALA A 88 12.60 -17.72 5.53
N SER A 89 13.08 -16.61 6.09
CA SER A 89 14.50 -16.23 6.03
C SER A 89 15.22 -16.34 7.37
N GLY A 90 14.53 -16.69 8.46
CA GLY A 90 15.15 -16.84 9.78
C GLY A 90 15.73 -15.56 10.39
N VAL A 91 15.29 -14.39 9.92
CA VAL A 91 15.73 -13.08 10.44
C VAL A 91 14.78 -12.56 11.50
N ARG A 92 15.28 -11.70 12.40
CA ARG A 92 14.48 -11.06 13.45
C ARG A 92 14.69 -9.56 13.51
N ALA A 93 13.71 -8.82 14.00
CA ALA A 93 13.78 -7.37 14.15
C ALA A 93 14.78 -6.95 15.24
N VAL A 94 15.68 -6.04 14.86
CA VAL A 94 16.77 -5.51 15.70
C VAL A 94 16.84 -3.99 15.52
N ILE A 95 17.34 -3.30 16.55
CA ILE A 95 17.64 -1.87 16.49
C ILE A 95 19.16 -1.72 16.49
N GLY A 96 19.71 -1.01 15.51
CA GLY A 96 21.15 -0.81 15.40
C GLY A 96 21.61 -0.45 13.98
N GLY A 97 22.92 -0.51 13.76
CA GLY A 97 23.54 -0.40 12.42
C GLY A 97 23.64 1.01 11.85
N GLU A 98 22.72 1.92 12.18
CA GLU A 98 22.75 3.30 11.68
C GLU A 98 22.07 4.26 12.68
N PHE A 99 22.89 4.95 13.47
CA PHE A 99 22.47 6.07 14.34
C PHE A 99 22.56 7.39 13.58
N SER A 100 21.66 8.33 13.85
CA SER A 100 21.74 9.67 13.30
C SER A 100 22.00 10.71 14.39
N GLU A 101 23.11 11.43 14.25
CA GLU A 101 23.49 12.55 15.13
C GLU A 101 22.57 13.78 14.99
N ILE A 102 21.68 13.81 14.00
CA ILE A 102 20.80 14.97 13.73
C ILE A 102 19.51 14.88 14.54
N ASP A 103 18.87 13.70 14.53
CA ASP A 103 17.56 13.45 15.15
C ASP A 103 17.63 12.40 16.26
N HIS A 104 18.82 11.87 16.58
CA HIS A 104 19.06 10.79 17.54
C HIS A 104 18.22 9.51 17.33
N THR A 105 17.73 9.30 16.10
CA THR A 105 17.02 8.07 15.75
C THR A 105 17.99 6.98 15.29
N THR A 106 17.65 5.73 15.63
CA THR A 106 18.44 4.54 15.26
C THR A 106 17.64 3.67 14.30
N LYS A 107 18.29 3.08 13.29
CA LYS A 107 17.60 2.26 12.29
C LYS A 107 17.07 0.97 12.90
N LEU A 108 15.86 0.61 12.49
CA LEU A 108 15.26 -0.69 12.73
C LEU A 108 15.43 -1.54 11.47
N PHE A 109 16.01 -2.71 11.59
CA PHE A 109 16.20 -3.65 10.48
C PHE A 109 15.98 -5.08 10.96
N THR A 110 16.13 -6.07 10.07
CA THR A 110 16.16 -7.48 10.45
C THR A 110 17.47 -8.15 10.07
N THR A 111 17.91 -9.07 10.92
CA THR A 111 19.12 -9.86 10.69
C THR A 111 19.02 -11.24 11.34
N GLY A 112 19.78 -12.19 10.81
CA GLY A 112 20.05 -13.48 11.45
C GLY A 112 21.17 -13.42 12.50
N ARG A 113 21.90 -12.31 12.58
CA ARG A 113 23.05 -12.12 13.51
C ARG A 113 22.60 -11.78 14.93
N SER A 114 23.51 -11.75 15.88
CA SER A 114 23.24 -11.56 17.32
C SER A 114 23.02 -10.11 17.76
N ASP A 115 22.58 -9.22 16.86
CA ASP A 115 22.29 -7.82 17.16
C ASP A 115 21.17 -7.64 18.20
N PRO A 116 21.16 -6.55 18.99
CA PRO A 116 20.19 -6.39 20.06
C PRO A 116 18.76 -6.24 19.51
N ALA A 117 17.86 -7.09 20.01
CA ALA A 117 16.50 -7.20 19.49
C ALA A 117 15.64 -5.97 19.80
N ALA A 118 14.69 -5.70 18.90
CA ALA A 118 13.57 -4.82 19.15
C ALA A 118 12.49 -5.60 19.89
N GLN A 119 12.19 -5.20 21.13
CA GLN A 119 11.25 -5.90 22.00
C GLN A 119 9.87 -5.24 21.93
N PHE A 120 8.87 -6.01 21.54
CA PHE A 120 7.48 -5.60 21.43
C PHE A 120 6.60 -6.34 22.45
N GLN A 121 5.56 -5.65 22.91
CA GLN A 121 4.47 -6.19 23.70
C GLN A 121 3.18 -6.01 22.90
N PRO A 122 2.47 -7.09 22.57
CA PRO A 122 1.15 -6.98 22.00
C PRO A 122 0.18 -6.31 22.98
N THR A 123 -0.65 -5.40 22.47
CA THR A 123 -1.70 -4.72 23.22
C THR A 123 -2.98 -4.65 22.40
N TYR A 124 -4.13 -4.69 23.08
CA TYR A 124 -5.41 -4.37 22.45
C TYR A 124 -5.53 -2.86 22.22
N ALA A 125 -6.10 -2.48 21.09
CA ALA A 125 -6.44 -1.10 20.77
C ALA A 125 -7.63 -1.04 19.83
N CYS A 126 -8.17 0.16 19.64
CA CYS A 126 -9.24 0.38 18.67
C CYS A 126 -8.66 0.92 17.37
N ASN A 127 -9.04 0.30 16.26
CA ASN A 127 -8.73 0.78 14.95
C ASN A 127 -9.28 2.21 14.77
N PRO A 128 -8.45 3.19 14.40
CA PRO A 128 -8.86 4.59 14.36
C PRO A 128 -9.88 4.89 13.26
N ASP A 129 -9.94 4.07 12.21
CA ASP A 129 -10.85 4.26 11.07
C ASP A 129 -12.20 3.58 11.26
N THR A 130 -12.17 2.35 11.78
CA THR A 130 -13.35 1.47 11.84
C THR A 130 -13.94 1.35 13.24
N GLY A 131 -13.19 1.74 14.28
CA GLY A 131 -13.58 1.51 15.67
C GLY A 131 -13.55 0.03 16.09
N LEU A 132 -13.08 -0.88 15.23
CA LEU A 132 -12.98 -2.30 15.55
C LEU A 132 -11.78 -2.59 16.46
N LEU A 133 -11.92 -3.60 17.33
CA LEU A 133 -10.81 -4.07 18.17
C LEU A 133 -9.70 -4.67 17.30
N GLN A 134 -8.45 -4.28 17.55
CA GLN A 134 -7.26 -4.77 16.87
C GLN A 134 -6.13 -5.08 17.87
N ILE A 135 -5.10 -5.78 17.41
CA ILE A 135 -3.86 -6.02 18.16
C ILE A 135 -2.76 -5.14 17.58
N GLU A 136 -2.07 -4.41 18.45
CA GLU A 136 -0.93 -3.57 18.10
C GLU A 136 0.35 -4.09 18.76
N LEU A 137 1.49 -3.90 18.11
CA LEU A 137 2.81 -4.21 18.65
C LEU A 137 3.42 -2.94 19.21
N ARG A 138 3.35 -2.78 20.54
CA ARG A 138 3.98 -1.65 21.23
C ARG A 138 5.45 -1.96 21.46
N LEU A 139 6.36 -1.11 20.98
CA LEU A 139 7.76 -1.22 21.37
C LEU A 139 7.90 -0.97 22.88
N VAL A 140 8.58 -1.87 23.57
CA VAL A 140 8.85 -1.80 25.01
C VAL A 140 10.28 -1.37 25.27
N ARG A 141 11.23 -1.97 24.55
CA ARG A 141 12.65 -1.67 24.72
C ARG A 141 13.47 -2.06 23.50
N TRP A 142 14.62 -1.41 23.39
CA TRP A 142 15.77 -1.93 22.66
C TRP A 142 16.65 -2.68 23.64
N VAL A 143 16.90 -3.97 23.43
CA VAL A 143 17.68 -4.79 24.39
C VAL A 143 19.05 -4.14 24.65
N GLY A 144 19.39 -3.97 25.93
CA GLY A 144 20.64 -3.30 26.36
C GLY A 144 20.57 -1.78 26.47
N HIS A 145 19.40 -1.17 26.26
CA HIS A 145 19.16 0.28 26.34
C HIS A 145 17.98 0.59 27.28
N PRO A 146 17.78 1.86 27.69
CA PRO A 146 16.65 2.25 28.51
C PRO A 146 15.31 1.86 27.90
N ASP A 147 14.37 1.45 28.75
CA ASP A 147 13.02 1.10 28.32
C ASP A 147 12.27 2.31 27.75
N GLY A 148 11.40 2.05 26.78
CA GLY A 148 10.53 3.04 26.15
C GLY A 148 10.93 3.39 24.72
N GLY A 149 10.63 4.64 24.34
CA GLY A 149 10.73 5.13 22.97
C GLY A 149 9.53 4.71 22.12
N PHE A 150 9.63 4.96 20.82
CA PHE A 150 8.61 4.55 19.85
C PHE A 150 9.21 4.18 18.50
N ILE A 151 8.42 3.46 17.72
CA ILE A 151 8.73 3.22 16.31
C ILE A 151 8.19 4.39 15.50
N CYS A 152 9.00 4.85 14.57
CA CYS A 152 8.63 5.81 13.56
C CYS A 152 9.07 5.33 12.19
N VAL A 153 8.56 6.01 11.17
CA VAL A 153 9.02 5.86 9.80
C VAL A 153 9.55 7.20 9.32
N ARG A 154 10.66 7.17 8.60
CA ARG A 154 11.36 8.37 8.17
C ARG A 154 11.52 8.37 6.66
N HIS A 155 11.27 9.51 6.04
CA HIS A 155 11.45 9.69 4.60
C HIS A 155 12.91 9.41 4.19
N SER A 156 13.08 8.58 3.17
CA SER A 156 14.35 8.26 2.51
C SER A 156 14.51 9.10 1.24
N PHE A 157 15.72 9.16 0.68
CA PHE A 157 16.03 10.00 -0.49
C PHE A 157 15.30 9.61 -1.78
N ASP A 158 14.58 8.48 -1.78
CA ASP A 158 13.81 7.95 -2.91
C ASP A 158 12.29 7.96 -2.70
N GLY A 159 11.78 8.72 -1.74
CA GLY A 159 10.33 8.78 -1.49
C GLY A 159 9.80 7.64 -0.61
N SER A 160 10.62 6.64 -0.33
CA SER A 160 10.28 5.55 0.58
C SER A 160 10.34 5.99 2.05
N HIS A 161 9.77 5.20 2.97
CA HIS A 161 9.96 5.43 4.40
C HIS A 161 10.59 4.21 5.07
N GLU A 162 11.75 4.43 5.68
CA GLU A 162 12.46 3.43 6.47
C GLU A 162 12.01 3.44 7.92
N PHE A 163 12.06 2.30 8.60
CA PHE A 163 11.73 2.22 10.02
C PHE A 163 12.89 2.67 10.91
N ARG A 164 12.56 3.46 11.92
CA ARG A 164 13.50 3.97 12.92
C ARG A 164 12.92 3.80 14.33
N TYR A 165 13.83 3.75 15.29
CA TYR A 165 13.58 3.87 16.72
C TYR A 165 13.90 5.29 17.17
N ASP A 166 12.96 5.90 17.88
CA ASP A 166 13.13 7.18 18.55
C ASP A 166 13.20 6.97 20.07
N PRO A 167 14.29 7.36 20.75
CA PRO A 167 14.48 7.08 22.16
C PRO A 167 13.58 7.91 23.09
N PRO A 168 13.30 7.42 24.32
CA PRO A 168 12.56 8.18 25.31
C PRO A 168 13.20 9.54 25.59
N GLY A 169 12.39 10.60 25.61
CA GLY A 169 12.84 11.95 25.95
C GLY A 169 13.66 12.66 24.87
N ASN A 170 13.73 12.11 23.66
CA ASN A 170 14.35 12.78 22.53
C ASN A 170 13.62 14.10 22.20
N THR A 171 14.39 15.18 22.05
CA THR A 171 13.88 16.50 21.68
C THR A 171 14.44 17.00 20.35
N LEU A 172 15.33 16.23 19.72
CA LEU A 172 15.93 16.59 18.43
C LEU A 172 15.04 16.15 17.28
N ILE A 173 14.98 16.97 16.23
CA ILE A 173 14.16 16.74 15.04
C ILE A 173 15.00 17.10 13.83
N ASP A 174 15.09 16.20 12.85
CA ASP A 174 15.58 16.51 11.51
C ASP A 174 14.42 17.13 10.71
N PRO A 175 14.42 18.45 10.43
CA PRO A 175 13.32 19.11 9.74
C PRO A 175 13.18 18.66 8.27
N ALA A 176 14.21 18.06 7.68
CA ALA A 176 14.18 17.55 6.32
C ALA A 176 13.71 16.08 6.25
N ARG A 177 13.81 15.33 7.35
CA ARG A 177 13.48 13.90 7.42
C ARG A 177 12.83 13.57 8.75
N GLU A 178 11.62 14.07 8.93
CA GLU A 178 10.83 13.83 10.13
C GLU A 178 10.67 12.32 10.42
N CYS A 179 10.87 11.95 11.68
CA CYS A 179 10.56 10.63 12.23
C CYS A 179 9.06 10.58 12.57
N ILE A 180 8.25 10.15 11.59
CA ILE A 180 6.80 10.10 11.71
C ILE A 180 6.43 8.94 12.63
N ARG A 181 5.99 9.23 13.85
CA ARG A 181 5.54 8.19 14.80
C ARG A 181 4.46 7.32 14.18
N VAL A 182 4.56 5.99 14.35
CA VAL A 182 3.56 5.06 13.84
C VAL A 182 3.23 3.95 14.82
N THR A 183 2.05 3.37 14.66
CA THR A 183 1.62 2.14 15.29
C THR A 183 1.79 0.97 14.34
N LEU A 184 2.28 -0.16 14.85
CA LEU A 184 2.30 -1.44 14.13
C LEU A 184 1.10 -2.28 14.54
N VAL A 185 0.25 -2.64 13.58
CA VAL A 185 -0.95 -3.45 13.78
C VAL A 185 -0.74 -4.84 13.18
N VAL A 186 -1.12 -5.86 13.93
CA VAL A 186 -1.05 -7.26 13.51
C VAL A 186 -2.24 -7.59 12.61
N ILE A 187 -1.98 -7.88 11.34
CA ILE A 187 -2.99 -8.33 10.38
C ILE A 187 -2.72 -9.81 10.07
N PRO A 188 -3.56 -10.76 10.54
CA PRO A 188 -3.38 -12.18 10.27
C PRO A 188 -3.30 -12.48 8.77
N THR A 189 -2.44 -13.42 8.39
CA THR A 189 -2.22 -13.86 7.01
C THR A 189 -2.43 -15.38 6.92
N GLY A 190 -3.46 -15.80 6.20
CA GLY A 190 -3.95 -17.19 6.16
C GLY A 190 -5.21 -17.41 7.00
N THR A 191 -5.72 -18.65 7.02
CA THR A 191 -6.81 -19.03 7.91
C THR A 191 -6.32 -19.00 9.35
N ALA A 192 -6.62 -17.92 10.06
CA ALA A 192 -6.38 -17.81 11.50
C ALA A 192 -7.00 -19.02 12.22
N PRO A 193 -6.37 -19.58 13.27
CA PRO A 193 -7.10 -20.42 14.19
C PRO A 193 -8.24 -19.58 14.79
N THR A 194 -9.47 -20.01 14.54
CA THR A 194 -10.69 -19.56 15.22
C THR A 194 -10.57 -19.88 16.71
N THR A 195 -9.85 -19.04 17.44
CA THR A 195 -9.90 -18.97 18.90
C THR A 195 -9.96 -17.50 19.33
N LEU A 196 -10.95 -16.79 18.82
CA LEU A 196 -11.67 -15.78 19.58
C LEU A 196 -13.02 -16.40 19.91
N SER A 197 -13.00 -17.40 20.80
CA SER A 197 -14.21 -18.10 21.24
C SER A 197 -15.04 -17.18 22.12
N THR A 198 -16.22 -16.88 21.59
CA THR A 198 -17.45 -16.48 22.24
C THR A 198 -17.61 -17.16 23.60
N VAL A 199 -17.48 -16.39 24.68
CA VAL A 199 -17.90 -16.84 26.01
C VAL A 199 -19.41 -16.72 26.08
N VAL A 200 -20.01 -17.89 26.28
CA VAL A 200 -21.38 -18.22 26.65
C VAL A 200 -22.09 -17.13 27.47
N THR A 201 -23.31 -16.79 27.07
CA THR A 201 -24.39 -16.60 28.04
C THR A 201 -25.67 -17.22 27.51
N SER A 202 -26.04 -18.34 28.12
CA SER A 202 -27.32 -19.03 28.02
C SER A 202 -28.42 -18.19 28.68
N THR A 203 -29.49 -17.89 27.95
CA THR A 203 -30.84 -17.88 28.53
C THR A 203 -31.84 -18.44 27.52
N THR A 204 -32.49 -19.50 27.96
CA THR A 204 -33.62 -20.21 27.37
C THR A 204 -34.87 -19.35 27.31
N ALA A 205 -35.59 -19.38 26.19
CA ALA A 205 -37.04 -19.40 26.16
C ALA A 205 -37.53 -19.85 24.77
N SER A 206 -37.99 -21.10 24.70
CA SER A 206 -38.84 -21.61 23.62
C SER A 206 -40.20 -20.92 23.65
N SER A 207 -40.81 -20.67 22.49
CA SER A 207 -42.24 -20.89 22.24
C SER A 207 -42.57 -20.74 20.75
N SER A 208 -43.54 -21.54 20.34
CA SER A 208 -43.81 -22.06 19.01
C SER A 208 -44.95 -21.34 18.27
N THR A 209 -45.11 -21.71 16.99
CA THR A 209 -46.33 -21.66 16.15
C THR A 209 -46.80 -20.25 15.72
N SER A 210 -47.23 -19.97 14.49
CA SER A 210 -47.95 -20.79 13.51
C SER A 210 -47.87 -20.23 12.09
N VAL A 211 -48.11 -21.13 11.14
CA VAL A 211 -48.26 -20.99 9.68
C VAL A 211 -49.36 -20.00 9.27
N ALA A 212 -49.14 -19.28 8.17
CA ALA A 212 -50.21 -18.92 7.22
C ALA A 212 -49.62 -18.60 5.83
N VAL A 213 -50.01 -19.41 4.87
CA VAL A 213 -49.87 -19.27 3.41
C VAL A 213 -51.07 -18.47 2.88
N ILE A 214 -50.85 -17.52 1.97
CA ILE A 214 -51.79 -17.01 0.93
C ILE A 214 -50.89 -16.29 -0.10
N SER A 215 -50.62 -16.89 -1.25
CA SER A 215 -51.33 -16.77 -2.53
C SER A 215 -51.25 -15.41 -3.22
N SER A 216 -50.71 -15.50 -4.43
CA SER A 216 -50.43 -14.49 -5.43
C SER A 216 -51.69 -13.79 -5.95
N ALA A 217 -51.58 -12.48 -6.21
CA ALA A 217 -52.49 -11.78 -7.11
C ALA A 217 -51.69 -10.74 -7.91
N SER A 218 -51.52 -11.06 -9.19
CA SER A 218 -50.92 -10.25 -10.24
C SER A 218 -51.80 -9.03 -10.50
N THR A 219 -51.23 -7.82 -10.44
CA THR A 219 -51.85 -6.64 -11.04
C THR A 219 -50.83 -5.96 -11.94
N SER A 220 -51.07 -6.07 -13.24
CA SER A 220 -50.34 -5.43 -14.32
C SER A 220 -50.50 -3.91 -14.25
N VAL A 221 -49.40 -3.19 -14.11
CA VAL A 221 -49.37 -1.74 -14.31
C VAL A 221 -48.47 -1.45 -15.49
N SER A 222 -49.07 -0.79 -16.49
CA SER A 222 -48.55 -0.51 -17.81
C SER A 222 -47.27 0.32 -17.78
N VAL A 223 -46.25 -0.18 -18.47
CA VAL A 223 -44.98 0.50 -18.74
C VAL A 223 -45.18 1.59 -19.79
N THR A 224 -45.01 2.85 -19.40
CA THR A 224 -44.83 3.94 -20.36
C THR A 224 -43.35 4.03 -20.70
N SER A 225 -42.99 3.49 -21.85
CA SER A 225 -41.66 3.54 -22.46
C SER A 225 -41.30 4.98 -22.83
N THR A 226 -40.47 5.62 -22.02
CA THR A 226 -39.72 6.79 -22.46
C THR A 226 -38.34 6.30 -22.86
N SER A 227 -38.05 6.35 -24.16
CA SER A 227 -36.78 5.97 -24.75
C SER A 227 -35.67 6.86 -24.17
N ALA A 228 -34.95 6.35 -23.18
CA ALA A 228 -33.63 6.84 -22.86
C ALA A 228 -32.68 6.30 -23.94
N ALA A 229 -32.03 7.23 -24.66
CA ALA A 229 -30.93 6.93 -25.55
C ALA A 229 -29.90 6.02 -24.84
N PRO A 230 -29.21 5.12 -25.56
CA PRO A 230 -28.19 4.28 -24.94
C PRO A 230 -27.07 5.20 -24.44
N THR A 231 -27.07 5.49 -23.15
CA THR A 231 -25.91 6.04 -22.48
C THR A 231 -24.87 4.94 -22.53
N SER A 232 -23.91 5.09 -23.45
CA SER A 232 -22.72 4.26 -23.51
C SER A 232 -22.04 4.30 -22.15
N THR A 233 -22.22 3.25 -21.35
CA THR A 233 -21.43 2.98 -20.16
C THR A 233 -20.01 2.72 -20.65
N SER A 234 -19.24 3.77 -20.87
CA SER A 234 -17.80 3.66 -21.05
C SER A 234 -17.25 3.17 -19.72
N SER A 235 -17.14 1.85 -19.56
CA SER A 235 -16.29 1.27 -18.54
C SER A 235 -14.92 1.89 -18.74
N SER A 236 -14.48 2.77 -17.84
CA SER A 236 -13.13 3.31 -17.91
C SER A 236 -12.18 2.13 -17.69
N LEU A 237 -11.68 1.57 -18.78
CA LEU A 237 -10.64 0.56 -18.72
C LEU A 237 -9.50 1.14 -17.85
N PRO A 238 -8.84 0.33 -17.02
CA PRO A 238 -7.77 0.81 -16.13
C PRO A 238 -6.48 1.16 -16.89
N TYR A 239 -6.59 1.40 -18.20
CA TYR A 239 -5.53 1.72 -19.13
C TYR A 239 -6.15 2.41 -20.37
N THR A 240 -5.32 3.05 -21.18
CA THR A 240 -5.75 3.69 -22.42
C THR A 240 -5.63 2.70 -23.57
N ASP A 241 -6.71 2.41 -24.31
CA ASP A 241 -6.61 1.56 -25.50
C ASP A 241 -5.88 2.30 -26.63
N GLN A 242 -4.80 1.72 -27.14
CA GLN A 242 -3.95 2.29 -28.19
C GLN A 242 -3.81 1.35 -29.39
N THR A 243 -4.65 0.31 -29.47
CA THR A 243 -4.57 -0.72 -30.52
C THR A 243 -4.76 -0.15 -31.93
N ALA A 244 -5.60 0.88 -32.07
CA ALA A 244 -5.77 1.64 -33.32
C ALA A 244 -4.48 2.38 -33.77
N ASN A 245 -3.60 2.70 -32.82
CA ASN A 245 -2.31 3.34 -33.06
C ASN A 245 -1.17 2.31 -33.21
N GLY A 246 -1.48 1.02 -33.27
CA GLY A 246 -0.50 -0.06 -33.43
C GLY A 246 0.24 -0.42 -32.14
N TRP A 247 -0.31 -0.08 -30.97
CA TRP A 247 0.24 -0.40 -29.66
C TRP A 247 -0.78 -1.15 -28.81
N ARG A 248 -0.34 -2.18 -28.09
CA ARG A 248 -1.20 -2.88 -27.13
C ARG A 248 -0.69 -2.66 -25.72
N TYR A 249 -1.60 -2.42 -24.78
CA TYR A 249 -1.29 -2.42 -23.36
C TYR A 249 -0.92 -3.83 -22.92
N ILE A 250 0.23 -3.98 -22.28
CA ILE A 250 0.73 -5.29 -21.83
C ILE A 250 0.75 -5.45 -20.31
N GLY A 251 0.50 -4.37 -19.56
CA GLY A 251 0.31 -4.41 -18.12
C GLY A 251 0.98 -3.24 -17.40
N CYS A 252 0.89 -3.28 -16.07
CA CYS A 252 1.59 -2.35 -15.19
C CYS A 252 2.92 -2.99 -14.76
N ALA A 253 4.04 -2.39 -15.13
CA ALA A 253 5.38 -2.93 -14.87
C ALA A 253 6.09 -2.12 -13.78
N PRO A 254 6.71 -2.74 -12.77
CA PRO A 254 7.42 -2.01 -11.73
C PRO A 254 8.78 -1.50 -12.23
N GLU A 255 9.14 -0.27 -11.87
CA GLU A 255 10.55 0.10 -11.76
C GLU A 255 11.13 -0.56 -10.52
N GLU A 256 12.37 -1.02 -10.60
CA GLU A 256 12.98 -1.70 -9.45
C GLU A 256 14.40 -1.19 -9.25
N ARG A 257 14.56 -0.22 -8.36
CA ARG A 257 15.85 0.42 -8.05
C ARG A 257 16.95 -0.55 -7.63
N TRP A 258 16.58 -1.75 -7.20
CA TRP A 258 17.47 -2.74 -6.59
C TRP A 258 17.47 -4.10 -7.29
N ALA A 259 16.98 -4.19 -8.54
CA ALA A 259 17.04 -5.47 -9.23
C ALA A 259 18.51 -5.88 -9.46
N THR A 260 18.77 -7.16 -9.23
CA THR A 260 20.11 -7.76 -9.39
C THR A 260 20.51 -7.92 -10.87
N ASP A 261 19.66 -7.49 -11.80
CA ASP A 261 19.94 -7.48 -13.25
C ASP A 261 20.58 -6.16 -13.75
N GLY A 262 20.88 -5.21 -12.84
CA GLY A 262 21.76 -4.07 -13.10
C GLY A 262 21.12 -2.89 -13.83
N ALA A 263 19.91 -3.02 -14.36
CA ALA A 263 19.11 -1.85 -14.76
C ALA A 263 18.34 -1.36 -13.54
N PHE A 264 18.13 -0.05 -13.35
CA PHE A 264 17.10 0.48 -12.42
C PHE A 264 15.73 0.50 -13.12
N ARG A 265 15.78 0.71 -14.43
CA ARG A 265 14.65 1.02 -15.30
C ARG A 265 14.14 -0.24 -16.00
N THR A 266 12.83 -0.30 -16.14
CA THR A 266 12.05 -1.27 -16.91
C THR A 266 12.42 -1.13 -18.36
N LEU A 267 12.45 0.11 -18.87
CA LEU A 267 12.86 0.45 -20.22
C LEU A 267 14.12 1.33 -20.18
N SER A 268 15.18 0.90 -20.85
CA SER A 268 16.50 1.55 -20.80
C SER A 268 16.86 2.34 -22.06
N GLY A 269 15.90 2.56 -22.96
CA GLY A 269 16.08 3.32 -24.20
C GLY A 269 15.88 4.83 -23.98
N ALA A 270 15.27 5.48 -24.97
CA ALA A 270 15.04 6.93 -24.93
C ALA A 270 14.00 7.31 -23.86
N THR A 271 14.13 8.52 -23.32
CA THR A 271 13.19 9.09 -22.34
C THR A 271 12.90 10.56 -22.65
N THR A 272 11.72 11.01 -22.24
CA THR A 272 11.33 12.43 -22.25
C THR A 272 10.30 12.68 -21.13
N SER A 273 10.04 13.95 -20.81
CA SER A 273 8.98 14.33 -19.88
C SER A 273 8.26 15.58 -20.35
N SER A 274 6.97 15.71 -20.01
CA SER A 274 6.15 16.83 -20.45
C SER A 274 5.00 17.11 -19.48
N ASP A 275 4.70 18.38 -19.25
CA ASP A 275 3.51 18.80 -18.48
C ASP A 275 2.21 18.64 -19.28
N THR A 276 2.29 18.19 -20.53
CA THR A 276 1.15 17.83 -21.37
C THR A 276 1.26 16.37 -21.85
N MET A 277 1.84 15.48 -21.02
CA MET A 277 2.05 14.08 -21.40
C MET A 277 0.72 13.33 -21.55
N THR A 278 0.62 12.50 -22.59
CA THR A 278 -0.43 11.48 -22.75
C THR A 278 0.19 10.16 -23.18
N ASN A 279 -0.58 9.06 -23.10
CA ASN A 279 -0.11 7.77 -23.62
C ASN A 279 0.20 7.87 -25.12
N GLU A 280 -0.66 8.54 -25.91
CA GLU A 280 -0.45 8.74 -27.35
C GLU A 280 0.87 9.46 -27.64
N ALA A 281 1.15 10.55 -26.92
CA ALA A 281 2.35 11.34 -27.11
C ALA A 281 3.61 10.53 -26.79
N CYS A 282 3.59 9.77 -25.70
CA CYS A 282 4.69 8.90 -25.33
C CYS A 282 4.95 7.81 -26.38
N LEU A 283 3.90 7.13 -26.82
CA LEU A 283 4.02 6.03 -27.79
C LEU A 283 4.43 6.55 -29.17
N ALA A 284 4.02 7.75 -29.57
CA ALA A 284 4.49 8.40 -30.78
C ALA A 284 6.01 8.72 -30.70
N PHE A 285 6.47 9.22 -29.55
CA PHE A 285 7.90 9.46 -29.31
C PHE A 285 8.71 8.15 -29.39
N CYS A 286 8.25 7.09 -28.73
CA CYS A 286 8.91 5.79 -28.79
C CYS A 286 8.90 5.17 -30.20
N ALA A 287 7.80 5.32 -30.94
CA ALA A 287 7.70 4.87 -32.32
C ALA A 287 8.69 5.62 -33.23
N ALA A 288 8.81 6.94 -33.08
CA ALA A 288 9.75 7.75 -33.83
C ALA A 288 11.22 7.38 -33.54
N GLY A 289 11.51 6.97 -32.30
CA GLY A 289 12.81 6.43 -31.91
C GLY A 289 13.06 4.98 -32.35
N GLY A 290 12.11 4.33 -33.01
CA GLY A 290 12.23 2.94 -33.47
C GLY A 290 12.13 1.89 -32.37
N PHE A 291 11.57 2.23 -31.21
CA PHE A 291 11.47 1.33 -30.06
C PHE A 291 10.28 0.37 -30.15
N ALA A 292 10.44 -0.85 -29.64
CA ALA A 292 9.40 -1.87 -29.58
C ALA A 292 8.44 -1.71 -28.38
N TYR A 293 8.88 -1.03 -27.33
CA TYR A 293 8.15 -0.79 -26.10
C TYR A 293 8.15 0.69 -25.76
N GLY A 294 7.04 1.13 -25.15
CA GLY A 294 6.89 2.47 -24.61
C GLY A 294 6.00 2.43 -23.39
N GLY A 295 6.24 3.31 -22.42
CA GLY A 295 5.42 3.39 -21.23
C GLY A 295 5.57 4.71 -20.52
N THR A 296 4.50 5.11 -19.84
CA THR A 296 4.45 6.35 -19.07
C THR A 296 4.59 6.07 -17.58
N GLU A 297 5.29 6.96 -16.88
CA GLU A 297 5.51 6.93 -15.43
C GLU A 297 5.22 8.31 -14.82
N TRP A 298 4.88 8.34 -13.53
CA TRP A 298 4.80 9.57 -12.74
C TRP A 298 3.96 10.70 -13.39
N SER A 299 2.86 10.35 -14.07
CA SER A 299 1.95 11.28 -14.77
C SER A 299 2.52 11.98 -16.01
N ARG A 300 3.84 12.24 -16.07
CA ARG A 300 4.49 13.15 -17.01
C ARG A 300 5.67 12.57 -17.77
N GLU A 301 6.16 11.41 -17.36
CA GLU A 301 7.37 10.81 -17.90
C GLU A 301 7.04 9.78 -18.96
N CYS A 302 7.92 9.66 -19.94
CA CYS A 302 7.85 8.68 -21.01
C CYS A 302 9.18 7.95 -21.13
N TRP A 303 9.09 6.64 -21.25
CA TRP A 303 10.21 5.72 -21.32
C TRP A 303 10.03 4.78 -22.51
N CYS A 304 11.10 4.54 -23.26
CA CYS A 304 11.10 3.70 -24.45
C CYS A 304 12.16 2.60 -24.32
N GLY A 305 11.96 1.46 -24.97
CA GLY A 305 12.93 0.37 -24.97
C GLY A 305 12.68 -0.67 -26.04
N ASN A 306 13.66 -1.52 -26.29
CA ASN A 306 13.53 -2.68 -27.20
C ASN A 306 13.39 -4.01 -26.45
N SER A 307 13.52 -3.95 -25.14
CA SER A 307 13.22 -5.00 -24.19
C SER A 307 12.80 -4.34 -22.89
N TYR A 308 12.15 -5.11 -22.02
CA TYR A 308 11.99 -4.75 -20.62
C TYR A 308 12.72 -5.76 -19.75
N ALA A 309 13.17 -5.33 -18.57
CA ALA A 309 13.99 -6.16 -17.70
C ALA A 309 13.26 -7.44 -17.25
N SER A 310 13.98 -8.56 -17.15
CA SER A 310 13.37 -9.87 -16.88
C SER A 310 12.69 -9.93 -15.50
N THR A 311 13.21 -9.18 -14.53
CA THR A 311 12.66 -9.03 -13.18
C THR A 311 11.43 -8.10 -13.11
N ARG A 312 11.19 -7.31 -14.16
CA ARG A 312 10.15 -6.25 -14.23
C ARG A 312 9.06 -6.60 -15.22
N GLN A 313 8.55 -7.83 -15.13
CA GLN A 313 7.49 -8.27 -16.02
C GLN A 313 6.23 -7.40 -15.80
N PRO A 314 5.56 -6.98 -16.88
CA PRO A 314 4.28 -6.30 -16.75
C PRO A 314 3.25 -7.26 -16.13
N ALA A 315 2.55 -6.79 -15.11
CA ALA A 315 1.52 -7.55 -14.41
C ALA A 315 0.12 -7.03 -14.74
N THR A 316 -0.84 -7.95 -14.87
CA THR A 316 -2.23 -7.69 -15.30
C THR A 316 -3.26 -8.02 -14.22
N THR A 317 -2.84 -7.98 -12.95
CA THR A 317 -3.75 -8.15 -11.81
C THR A 317 -4.38 -6.80 -11.43
N LEU A 318 -5.54 -6.82 -10.76
CA LEU A 318 -6.12 -5.59 -10.20
C LEU A 318 -5.17 -4.90 -9.21
N ALA A 319 -4.39 -5.68 -8.46
CA ALA A 319 -3.40 -5.16 -7.52
C ALA A 319 -2.24 -4.43 -8.20
N SER A 320 -1.76 -4.94 -9.34
CA SER A 320 -0.72 -4.27 -10.13
C SER A 320 -1.27 -3.03 -10.84
N LEU A 321 -2.49 -3.09 -11.40
CA LEU A 321 -3.13 -1.92 -11.99
C LEU A 321 -3.34 -0.77 -10.98
N ALA A 322 -3.63 -1.10 -9.71
CA ALA A 322 -3.73 -0.10 -8.66
C ALA A 322 -2.42 0.68 -8.40
N LYS A 323 -1.29 0.19 -8.91
CA LYS A 323 0.00 0.90 -8.89
C LYS A 323 0.20 1.83 -10.08
N CYS A 324 -0.49 1.60 -11.20
CA CYS A 324 -0.52 2.47 -12.38
C CYS A 324 -1.75 3.39 -12.37
N ASN A 325 -1.97 4.11 -11.27
CA ASN A 325 -3.19 4.89 -11.06
C ASN A 325 -3.00 6.42 -11.17
N TYR A 326 -1.82 6.89 -11.59
CA TYR A 326 -1.56 8.32 -11.75
C TYR A 326 -2.18 8.84 -13.03
N ARG A 327 -2.75 10.05 -12.97
CA ARG A 327 -3.43 10.69 -14.10
C ARG A 327 -2.41 11.34 -15.02
N CYS A 328 -2.54 11.17 -16.34
CA CYS A 328 -1.65 11.85 -17.27
C CYS A 328 -1.77 13.39 -17.15
N THR A 329 -0.65 14.11 -17.21
CA THR A 329 -0.64 15.58 -17.10
C THR A 329 -1.35 16.27 -18.27
N GLY A 330 -1.27 15.69 -19.48
CA GLY A 330 -1.95 16.19 -20.68
C GLY A 330 -3.38 15.68 -20.88
N ASN A 331 -3.80 14.64 -20.14
CA ASN A 331 -5.15 14.10 -20.23
C ASN A 331 -5.54 13.33 -18.96
N SER A 332 -6.30 13.96 -18.06
CA SER A 332 -6.75 13.33 -16.81
C SER A 332 -7.75 12.18 -17.03
N GLY A 333 -8.26 11.96 -18.24
CA GLY A 333 -9.04 10.77 -18.57
C GLY A 333 -8.20 9.49 -18.65
N GLN A 334 -6.88 9.61 -18.73
CA GLN A 334 -5.93 8.51 -18.92
C GLN A 334 -5.10 8.25 -17.66
N PHE A 335 -4.58 7.02 -17.56
CA PHE A 335 -3.59 6.64 -16.56
C PHE A 335 -2.20 6.63 -17.17
N CYS A 336 -1.22 7.24 -16.48
CA CYS A 336 0.17 7.40 -16.91
C CYS A 336 1.15 6.89 -15.83
N GLY A 337 1.03 5.60 -15.51
CA GLY A 337 1.90 4.93 -14.55
C GLY A 337 1.59 5.28 -13.10
N GLY A 338 2.61 5.24 -12.26
CA GLY A 338 2.56 5.61 -10.85
C GLY A 338 3.96 5.75 -10.26
N ASP A 339 4.04 5.71 -8.94
CA ASP A 339 5.30 5.80 -8.21
C ASP A 339 6.17 4.57 -8.42
N SER A 340 7.15 4.64 -9.33
CA SER A 340 7.98 3.49 -9.73
C SER A 340 7.17 2.39 -10.44
N TRP A 341 6.15 2.76 -11.24
CA TRP A 341 5.38 1.81 -12.06
C TRP A 341 5.03 2.41 -13.43
N LEU A 342 5.33 1.68 -14.50
CA LEU A 342 5.02 2.05 -15.87
C LEU A 342 3.70 1.46 -16.33
N SER A 343 2.84 2.31 -16.90
CA SER A 343 1.79 1.82 -17.80
C SER A 343 2.45 1.41 -19.12
N LEU A 344 2.67 0.10 -19.30
CA LEU A 344 3.55 -0.42 -20.34
C LEU A 344 2.78 -0.90 -21.58
N TYR A 345 3.27 -0.52 -22.75
CA TYR A 345 2.73 -0.90 -24.05
C TYR A 345 3.81 -1.51 -24.93
N ALA A 346 3.37 -2.42 -25.81
CA ALA A 346 4.21 -3.01 -26.84
C ALA A 346 3.65 -2.73 -28.24
N LYS A 347 4.54 -2.53 -29.20
CA LYS A 347 4.18 -2.43 -30.61
C LYS A 347 3.51 -3.72 -31.06
N CYS A 348 2.42 -3.59 -31.79
CA CYS A 348 1.67 -4.73 -32.28
C CYS A 348 2.48 -5.54 -33.30
N PRO A 349 2.36 -6.88 -33.29
CA PRO A 349 3.10 -7.74 -34.20
C PRO A 349 2.64 -7.52 -35.64
N THR A 350 3.59 -7.50 -36.59
CA THR A 350 3.27 -7.38 -38.02
C THR A 350 2.48 -8.61 -38.48
N GLY A 351 1.26 -8.40 -38.97
CA GLY A 351 0.41 -9.48 -39.48
C GLY A 351 -0.28 -10.34 -38.40
N GLY A 352 -0.23 -9.93 -37.12
CA GLY A 352 -0.89 -10.62 -36.01
C GLY A 352 -1.96 -9.77 -35.33
N PRO A 353 -2.74 -10.35 -34.39
CA PRO A 353 -3.75 -9.61 -33.64
C PRO A 353 -3.11 -8.58 -32.70
N CYS A 354 -3.66 -7.37 -32.70
CA CYS A 354 -3.27 -6.27 -31.81
C CYS A 354 -4.27 -6.21 -30.65
N GLN A 355 -3.99 -6.93 -29.57
CA GLN A 355 -4.92 -7.11 -28.44
C GLN A 355 -4.27 -6.68 -27.13
N ASN A 356 -5.00 -5.89 -26.33
CA ASN A 356 -4.58 -5.53 -24.99
C ASN A 356 -4.58 -6.76 -24.07
N ALA A 357 -3.74 -6.72 -23.04
CA ALA A 357 -3.73 -7.76 -22.04
C ALA A 357 -5.08 -7.82 -21.30
N VAL A 358 -5.52 -9.04 -21.00
CA VAL A 358 -6.74 -9.31 -20.22
C VAL A 358 -6.38 -9.33 -18.74
N PHE A 359 -7.25 -8.77 -17.91
CA PHE A 359 -7.06 -8.73 -16.47
C PHE A 359 -7.81 -9.87 -15.80
N SER A 360 -7.18 -10.43 -14.77
CA SER A 360 -7.72 -11.50 -13.94
C SER A 360 -7.46 -11.23 -12.47
#